data_AF-A0A4S3MLW1-F1
#
_entry.id   AF-A0A4S3MLW1-F1
#
_cell.length_a   1.000
_cell.length_b   1.000
_cell.length_c   1.000
_cell.angle_alpha   90.00
_cell.angle_beta   90.00
_cell.angle_gamma   90.00
#
_symmetry.space_group_name_H-M   'P 1'
#
loop_
_entity.id
_entity.type
_entity.pdbx_description
1 polymer ?
#
loop_
_entity_poly.entity_id
_entity_poly.type
_entity_poly.pdbx_seq_one_letter_code
_entity_poly.pdbx_strand_id
1 'polypeptide(L)'
;MDVRKAVLSALDTTCGLYDKPQFAAAAHGDADLILSQLDLDSLSTYEIIMALEETLEIEIQPEVIFRSKTLSEVVAALEDLLARPVPG
;
A
#
# COMPACT_ATOMS: atom_id res chain seq x y z
N MET A 1 -9.17 -1.99 12.11
CA MET A 1 -7.88 -2.15 11.43
C MET A 1 -7.50 -0.81 10.82
N ASP A 2 -6.24 -0.42 10.85
CA ASP A 2 -5.78 0.83 10.21
C ASP A 2 -5.14 0.47 8.87
N VAL A 3 -5.88 0.67 7.77
CA VAL A 3 -5.46 0.29 6.40
C VAL A 3 -4.16 1.01 6.03
N ARG A 4 -4.04 2.29 6.41
CA ARG A 4 -2.82 3.06 6.16
C ARG A 4 -1.60 2.42 6.80
N LYS A 5 -1.72 1.94 8.06
CA LYS A 5 -0.62 1.25 8.73
C LYS A 5 -0.25 -0.06 8.03
N ALA A 6 -1.23 -0.83 7.55
CA ALA A 6 -0.96 -2.05 6.80
C ALA A 6 -0.18 -1.76 5.51
N VAL A 7 -0.57 -0.72 4.76
CA VAL A 7 0.14 -0.32 3.53
C VAL A 7 1.55 0.18 3.84
N LEU A 8 1.72 1.01 4.87
CA LEU A 8 3.05 1.48 5.28
C LEU A 8 3.96 0.31 5.71
N SER A 9 3.41 -0.68 6.42
CA SER A 9 4.15 -1.88 6.84
C SER A 9 4.55 -2.76 5.65
N ALA A 10 3.67 -2.93 4.66
CA ALA A 10 3.96 -3.69 3.46
C ALA A 10 5.05 -2.99 2.62
N LEU A 11 4.93 -1.68 2.44
CA LEU A 11 5.95 -0.87 1.77
C LEU A 11 7.29 -0.93 2.49
N ASP A 12 7.30 -0.83 3.81
CA ASP A 12 8.53 -0.93 4.59
C ASP A 12 9.22 -2.28 4.42
N THR A 13 8.45 -3.37 4.52
CA THR A 13 8.95 -4.73 4.38
C THR A 13 9.59 -4.97 3.02
N THR A 14 9.00 -4.44 1.94
CA THR A 14 9.48 -4.69 0.58
C THR A 14 10.59 -3.74 0.15
N CYS A 15 10.51 -2.45 0.51
CA CYS A 15 11.40 -1.43 -0.05
C CYS A 15 12.19 -0.61 0.98
N GLY A 16 12.11 -0.94 2.27
CA GLY A 16 12.81 -0.23 3.34
C GLY A 16 12.35 1.23 3.45
N LEU A 17 11.04 1.45 3.52
CA LEU A 17 10.44 2.78 3.56
C LEU A 17 10.99 3.60 4.73
N TYR A 18 11.09 3.02 5.93
CA TYR A 18 11.57 3.72 7.12
C TYR A 18 13.08 3.99 7.10
N ASP A 19 13.84 3.28 6.27
CA ASP A 19 15.28 3.52 6.09
C ASP A 19 15.57 4.74 5.19
N LYS A 20 14.54 5.26 4.50
CA LYS A 20 14.67 6.34 3.52
C LYS A 20 14.19 7.67 4.12
N PRO A 21 15.10 8.59 4.51
CA PRO A 21 14.72 9.84 5.17
C PRO A 21 13.84 10.75 4.32
N GLN A 22 13.92 10.66 3.00
CA GLN A 22 13.05 11.40 2.08
C GLN A 22 11.57 11.01 2.18
N PHE A 23 11.25 9.84 2.76
CA PHE A 23 9.89 9.35 2.94
C PHE A 23 9.40 9.40 4.39
N ALA A 24 10.23 9.85 5.32
CA ALA A 24 9.88 9.92 6.75
C ALA A 24 8.57 10.69 6.99
N ALA A 25 8.37 11.82 6.32
CA ALA A 25 7.13 12.59 6.42
C ALA A 25 5.90 11.78 5.99
N ALA A 26 6.00 10.98 4.93
CA ALA A 26 4.89 10.15 4.49
C ALA A 26 4.63 8.95 5.40
N ALA A 27 5.72 8.35 5.92
CA ALA A 27 5.68 7.29 6.93
C ALA A 27 5.01 7.75 8.24
N HIS A 28 5.20 9.01 8.63
CA HIS A 28 4.55 9.61 9.80
C HIS A 28 3.14 10.14 9.52
N GLY A 29 2.69 10.13 8.25
CA GLY A 29 1.39 10.67 7.86
C GLY A 29 1.34 12.19 7.71
N ASP A 30 2.50 12.86 7.78
CA ASP A 30 2.64 14.31 7.59
C ASP A 30 2.61 14.72 6.11
N ALA A 31 2.79 13.76 5.20
CA ALA A 31 2.72 13.95 3.75
C ALA A 31 2.09 12.74 3.04
N ASP A 32 1.64 12.94 1.81
CA ASP A 32 1.27 11.83 0.92
C ASP A 32 2.51 11.32 0.15
N LEU A 33 2.57 10.02 -0.10
CA LEU A 33 3.69 9.38 -0.80
C LEU A 33 3.35 9.16 -2.25
N ILE A 34 4.19 9.62 -3.17
CA ILE A 34 4.04 9.32 -4.59
C ILE A 34 4.70 7.97 -4.86
N LEU A 35 3.93 6.99 -5.34
CA LEU A 35 4.41 5.62 -5.52
C LEU A 35 5.53 5.53 -6.54
N SER A 36 5.59 6.40 -7.55
CA SER A 36 6.68 6.43 -8.51
C SER A 36 8.02 6.92 -7.95
N GLN A 37 8.04 7.46 -6.72
CA GLN A 37 9.28 7.79 -6.01
C GLN A 37 9.84 6.58 -5.27
N LEU A 38 8.99 5.60 -4.97
CA LEU A 38 9.43 4.28 -4.59
C LEU A 38 9.83 3.60 -5.90
N ASP A 39 11.11 3.27 -6.08
CA ASP A 39 11.61 2.53 -7.24
C ASP A 39 11.06 1.08 -7.23
N LEU A 40 9.74 0.92 -7.29
CA LEU A 40 9.02 -0.34 -7.26
C LEU A 40 9.08 -0.95 -8.65
N ASP A 41 9.68 -2.13 -8.74
CA ASP A 41 9.54 -2.97 -9.92
C ASP A 41 8.25 -3.79 -9.84
N SER A 42 7.96 -4.53 -10.91
CA SER A 42 6.78 -5.39 -10.97
C SER A 42 6.81 -6.47 -9.88
N LEU A 43 7.98 -6.99 -9.52
CA LEU A 43 8.13 -8.01 -8.50
C LEU A 43 7.80 -7.47 -7.10
N SER A 44 8.39 -6.34 -6.72
CA SER A 44 8.13 -5.63 -5.47
C SER A 44 6.66 -5.27 -5.34
N THR A 45 6.02 -4.87 -6.46
CA THR A 45 4.58 -4.58 -6.48
C THR A 45 3.76 -5.82 -6.11
N TYR A 46 4.09 -7.00 -6.65
CA TYR A 46 3.43 -8.25 -6.27
C TYR A 46 3.69 -8.63 -4.82
N GLU A 47 4.90 -8.44 -4.30
CA GLU A 47 5.22 -8.69 -2.89
C GLU A 47 4.40 -7.81 -1.95
N ILE A 48 4.24 -6.52 -2.28
CA ILE A 48 3.36 -5.59 -1.55
C ILE A 48 1.92 -6.08 -1.56
N ILE A 49 1.41 -6.52 -2.71
CA ILE A 49 0.05 -7.05 -2.84
C ILE A 49 -0.12 -8.27 -1.94
N MET A 50 0.77 -9.26 -2.02
CA MET A 50 0.68 -10.47 -1.20
C MET A 50 0.72 -10.14 0.31
N ALA A 51 1.61 -9.24 0.73
CA ALA A 51 1.70 -8.80 2.12
C ALA A 51 0.42 -8.10 2.59
N LEU A 52 -0.21 -7.31 1.71
CA LEU A 52 -1.48 -6.64 1.98
C LEU A 52 -2.64 -7.61 2.05
N GLU A 53 -2.74 -8.58 1.13
CA GLU A 53 -3.78 -9.62 1.14
C GLU A 53 -3.70 -10.47 2.41
N GLU A 54 -2.49 -10.87 2.82
CA GLU A 54 -2.25 -11.61 4.05
C GLU A 54 -2.60 -10.79 5.30
N THR A 55 -2.24 -9.49 5.31
CA THR A 55 -2.50 -8.62 6.46
C THR A 55 -3.97 -8.23 6.59
N LEU A 56 -4.63 -7.96 5.45
CA LEU A 56 -6.00 -7.43 5.40
C LEU A 56 -7.05 -8.53 5.24
N GLU A 57 -6.65 -9.77 4.99
CA GLU A 57 -7.53 -10.93 4.70
C GLU A 57 -8.53 -10.64 3.56
N ILE A 58 -8.06 -9.95 2.51
CA ILE A 58 -8.82 -9.62 1.30
C ILE A 58 -8.07 -10.04 0.04
N GLU A 59 -8.79 -10.12 -1.08
CA GLU A 59 -8.20 -10.29 -2.41
C GLU A 59 -8.04 -8.91 -3.10
N ILE A 60 -6.83 -8.61 -3.56
CA ILE A 60 -6.46 -7.32 -4.14
C ILE A 60 -6.05 -7.56 -5.59
N GLN A 61 -6.85 -7.03 -6.52
CA GLN A 61 -6.49 -7.02 -7.93
C GLN A 61 -5.24 -6.13 -8.14
N PRO A 62 -4.18 -6.62 -8.82
CA PRO A 62 -2.95 -5.85 -9.04
C PRO A 62 -3.20 -4.49 -9.72
N GLU A 63 -4.23 -4.40 -10.56
CA GLU A 63 -4.67 -3.17 -11.22
C GLU A 63 -5.00 -2.05 -10.23
N VAL A 64 -5.43 -2.36 -9.01
CA VAL A 64 -5.72 -1.37 -7.97
C VAL A 64 -4.45 -0.63 -7.58
N ILE A 65 -3.36 -1.37 -7.37
CA ILE A 65 -2.06 -0.78 -7.02
C ILE A 65 -1.44 -0.10 -8.24
N PHE A 66 -1.47 -0.74 -9.42
CA PHE A 66 -0.88 -0.17 -10.64
C PHE A 66 -1.56 1.13 -11.11
N ARG A 67 -2.85 1.31 -10.83
CA ARG A 67 -3.58 2.54 -11.19
C ARG A 67 -3.39 3.67 -10.18
N SER A 68 -2.94 3.34 -8.97
CA SER A 68 -2.74 4.31 -7.90
C SER A 68 -1.44 5.08 -8.14
N LYS A 69 -1.47 6.39 -7.95
CA LYS A 69 -0.31 7.29 -8.03
C LYS A 69 0.25 7.61 -6.66
N THR A 70 -0.60 7.60 -5.64
CA THR A 70 -0.20 7.93 -4.27
C THR A 70 -0.63 6.88 -3.26
N LEU A 71 0.00 6.90 -2.09
CA LEU A 71 -0.36 6.07 -0.94
C LEU A 71 -1.81 6.29 -0.54
N SER A 72 -2.29 7.54 -0.54
CA SER A 72 -3.67 7.84 -0.16
C SER A 72 -4.68 7.23 -1.13
N GLU A 73 -4.37 7.15 -2.43
CA GLU A 73 -5.22 6.45 -3.41
C GLU A 73 -5.26 4.93 -3.14
N VAL A 74 -4.12 4.32 -2.81
CA VAL A 74 -4.07 2.90 -2.42
C VAL A 74 -4.90 2.65 -1.16
N VAL A 75 -4.72 3.47 -0.13
CA VAL A 75 -5.45 3.34 1.13
C VAL A 75 -6.95 3.46 0.90
N ALA A 76 -7.39 4.47 0.14
CA ALA A 76 -8.80 4.65 -0.18
C ALA A 76 -9.38 3.45 -0.95
N ALA A 77 -8.64 2.92 -1.92
CA ALA A 77 -9.10 1.75 -2.68
C ALA A 77 -9.21 0.48 -1.80
N LEU A 78 -8.29 0.29 -0.87
CA LEU A 78 -8.33 -0.84 0.07
C LEU A 78 -9.45 -0.67 1.12
N GLU A 79 -9.69 0.55 1.59
CA GLU A 79 -10.84 0.87 2.46
C GLU A 79 -12.17 0.58 1.75
N ASP A 80 -12.29 0.96 0.47
CA ASP A 80 -13.46 0.65 -0.35
C ASP A 80 -13.65 -0.87 -0.53
N LEU A 81 -12.56 -1.62 -0.72
CA LEU A 81 -12.62 -3.09 -0.81
C LEU A 81 -13.08 -3.72 0.51
N LEU A 82 -12.56 -3.25 1.64
CA LEU A 82 -12.96 -3.72 2.97
C LEU A 82 -14.41 -3.34 3.32
N ALA A 83 -14.88 -2.18 2.85
CA ALA A 83 -16.25 -1.73 3.04
C ALA A 83 -17.25 -2.51 2.17
N ARG A 84 -16.79 -3.18 1.11
CA ARG A 84 -17.62 -3.95 0.21
C ARG A 84 -17.61 -5.43 0.63
N PRO A 85 -18.63 -5.93 1.36
CA PRO A 85 -18.70 -7.35 1.65
C PRO A 85 -18.76 -8.11 0.32
N VAL A 86 -17.85 -9.06 0.15
CA VAL A 86 -17.90 -10.01 -0.97
C VAL A 86 -19.28 -10.67 -0.89
N PRO A 87 -20.17 -10.52 -1.90
CA PRO A 87 -21.41 -11.28 -1.91
C PRO A 87 -21.01 -12.76 -2.03
N GLY A 88 -21.27 -13.51 -0.96
CA GLY A 88 -21.06 -14.96 -0.92
C GLY A 88 -21.95 -15.73 -1.87
#